data_AF-A0AA49EV90-F1
#
_entry.id   AF-A0AA49EV90-F1
#
_cell.length_a   1.000
_cell.length_b   1.000
_cell.length_c   1.000
_cell.angle_alpha   90.00
_cell.angle_beta   90.00
_cell.angle_gamma   90.00
#
_symmetry.space_group_name_H-M   'P 1'
#
loop_
_entity.id
_entity.type
_entity.pdbx_description
1 polymer ?
#
loop_
_entity_poly.entity_id
_entity_poly.type
_entity_poly.pdbx_seq_one_letter_code
_entity_poly.pdbx_strand_id
1 'polypeptide(L)'
;MTYEAFQKISDRIASKAGAKIIEVSLKNSHAKYIKWQTENIFKSRIKSRLDFLLEHSLDLDDFKTKAKALNLAVDFSGKWATYRLLDDVQLRNTRGRNLIKSDPERYNLDWIEAHLKKNTGTFSVVDVVNQYEEKIETVKNDFDYQVTIEPWQIDHVTAKGLYVNVDFGIAQHGVIFIGAYKTDLLEDGNYNLYLKTNDYFYFMDTAGAANNRYMMGPTLMR
;
A
#
# COMPACT_ATOMS: atom_id res chain seq x y z
N MET A 1 22.48 -0.49 -31.52
CA MET A 1 21.44 0.57 -31.45
C MET A 1 20.63 0.36 -30.18
N THR A 2 20.37 1.43 -29.41
CA THR A 2 19.63 1.37 -28.14
C THR A 2 18.13 1.50 -28.37
N TYR A 3 17.32 1.10 -27.38
CA TYR A 3 15.86 1.29 -27.41
C TYR A 3 15.45 2.73 -27.71
N GLU A 4 16.11 3.71 -27.06
CA GLU A 4 15.86 5.14 -27.28
C GLU A 4 16.10 5.58 -28.72
N ALA A 5 17.13 5.03 -29.38
CA ALA A 5 17.40 5.35 -30.78
C ALA A 5 16.25 4.86 -31.67
N PHE A 6 15.71 3.67 -31.40
CA PHE A 6 14.56 3.15 -32.12
C PHE A 6 13.29 3.95 -31.81
N GLN A 7 13.06 4.34 -30.56
CA GLN A 7 11.91 5.16 -30.17
C GLN A 7 11.95 6.53 -30.86
N LYS A 8 13.09 7.24 -30.84
CA LYS A 8 13.26 8.53 -31.54
C LYS A 8 13.03 8.41 -33.05
N ILE A 9 13.49 7.32 -33.67
CA ILE A 9 13.24 7.05 -35.09
C ILE A 9 11.74 6.82 -35.34
N SER A 10 11.08 6.02 -34.49
CA SER A 10 9.66 5.74 -34.55
C SER A 10 8.82 7.01 -34.39
N ASP A 11 9.10 7.81 -33.37
CA ASP A 11 8.37 9.05 -33.05
C ASP A 11 8.51 10.08 -34.17
N ARG A 12 9.70 10.17 -34.78
CA ARG A 12 9.93 11.02 -35.96
C ARG A 12 9.09 10.57 -37.15
N ILE A 13 8.97 9.26 -37.39
CA ILE A 13 8.14 8.71 -38.48
C ILE A 13 6.66 8.97 -38.18
N ALA A 14 6.21 8.72 -36.96
CA ALA A 14 4.83 8.96 -36.52
C ALA A 14 4.44 10.44 -36.66
N SER A 15 5.30 11.35 -36.19
CA SER A 15 5.12 12.79 -36.33
C SER A 15 5.00 13.22 -37.80
N LYS A 16 5.88 12.73 -38.68
CA LYS A 16 5.83 13.01 -40.13
C LYS A 16 4.53 12.52 -40.77
N ALA A 17 3.96 11.42 -40.27
CA ALA A 17 2.69 10.86 -40.72
C ALA A 17 1.46 11.52 -40.08
N GLY A 18 1.63 12.50 -39.18
CA GLY A 18 0.55 13.14 -38.43
C GLY A 18 -0.07 12.26 -37.34
N ALA A 19 0.60 11.17 -36.94
CA ALA A 19 0.15 10.29 -35.88
C ALA A 19 0.52 10.84 -34.49
N LYS A 20 -0.36 10.59 -33.51
CA LYS A 20 -0.11 10.96 -32.10
C LYS A 20 1.02 10.10 -31.52
N ILE A 21 2.02 10.76 -30.93
CA ILE A 21 3.10 10.08 -30.19
C ILE A 21 2.53 9.58 -28.86
N ILE A 22 2.85 8.33 -28.51
CA ILE A 22 2.39 7.71 -27.27
C ILE A 22 3.27 8.22 -26.13
N GLU A 23 2.69 9.02 -25.24
CA GLU A 23 3.33 9.38 -23.99
C GLU A 23 3.22 8.22 -23.00
N VAL A 24 4.36 7.75 -22.48
CA VAL A 24 4.40 6.68 -21.49
C VAL A 24 4.16 7.28 -20.11
N SER A 25 3.00 6.97 -19.51
CA SER A 25 2.67 7.34 -18.15
C SER A 25 2.70 6.14 -17.20
N LEU A 26 2.88 6.39 -15.92
CA LEU A 26 2.76 5.37 -14.88
C LEU A 26 1.33 4.79 -14.88
N LYS A 27 1.20 3.46 -14.85
CA LYS A 27 -0.12 2.80 -14.77
C LYS A 27 -0.68 2.78 -13.35
N ASN A 28 0.19 2.93 -12.35
CA ASN A 28 -0.15 2.94 -10.93
C ASN A 28 0.45 4.18 -10.25
N SER A 29 0.09 4.41 -9.00
CA SER A 29 0.72 5.41 -8.14
C SER A 29 0.75 4.89 -6.70
N HIS A 30 1.44 5.56 -5.79
CA HIS A 30 1.38 5.22 -4.38
C HIS A 30 -0.04 5.44 -3.85
N ALA A 31 -0.66 6.58 -4.12
CA ALA A 31 -2.07 6.82 -3.78
C ALA A 31 -3.01 5.74 -4.36
N LYS A 32 -2.81 5.31 -5.61
CA LYS A 32 -3.57 4.21 -6.21
C LYS A 32 -3.24 2.85 -5.60
N TYR A 33 -2.00 2.57 -5.19
CA TYR A 33 -1.60 1.34 -4.52
C TYR A 33 -2.15 1.25 -3.10
N ILE A 34 -2.06 2.34 -2.33
CA ILE A 34 -2.75 2.50 -1.05
C ILE A 34 -4.25 2.29 -1.25
N LYS A 35 -4.84 2.86 -2.32
CA LYS A 35 -6.25 2.67 -2.71
C LYS A 35 -6.58 1.26 -3.26
N TRP A 36 -5.63 0.50 -3.79
CA TRP A 36 -5.83 -0.85 -4.33
C TRP A 36 -5.57 -1.97 -3.29
N GLN A 37 -4.60 -1.80 -2.38
CA GLN A 37 -4.62 -2.54 -1.10
C GLN A 37 -6.01 -2.42 -0.45
N THR A 38 -6.57 -1.25 -0.69
CA THR A 38 -7.90 -0.79 -0.38
C THR A 38 -8.95 -1.21 -1.45
N GLU A 39 -8.81 -2.27 -2.25
CA GLU A 39 -9.94 -2.91 -3.00
C GLU A 39 -10.14 -4.38 -2.59
N ASN A 40 -9.10 -5.00 -2.00
CA ASN A 40 -9.28 -5.91 -0.86
C ASN A 40 -9.71 -5.17 0.43
N ILE A 41 -10.04 -3.85 0.33
CA ILE A 41 -10.54 -2.92 1.39
C ILE A 41 -11.40 -3.67 2.38
N PHE A 42 -12.48 -4.31 1.91
CA PHE A 42 -13.57 -4.62 2.82
C PHE A 42 -13.10 -5.74 3.71
N LYS A 43 -12.52 -6.78 3.12
CA LYS A 43 -11.96 -7.90 3.87
C LYS A 43 -10.82 -7.48 4.77
N SER A 44 -9.90 -6.66 4.27
CA SER A 44 -8.73 -6.20 5.03
C SER A 44 -9.14 -5.30 6.21
N ARG A 45 -10.01 -4.32 5.99
CA ARG A 45 -10.55 -3.41 7.02
C ARG A 45 -11.43 -4.15 8.02
N ILE A 46 -12.32 -5.03 7.54
CA ILE A 46 -13.11 -5.91 8.43
C ILE A 46 -12.15 -6.74 9.28
N LYS A 47 -11.15 -7.39 8.68
CA LYS A 47 -10.16 -8.18 9.41
C LYS A 47 -9.40 -7.33 10.43
N SER A 48 -8.92 -6.16 10.05
CA SER A 48 -8.20 -5.25 10.95
C SER A 48 -9.07 -4.78 12.11
N ARG A 49 -10.37 -4.53 11.90
CA ARG A 49 -11.30 -4.16 12.97
C ARG A 49 -11.57 -5.35 13.88
N LEU A 50 -11.81 -6.53 13.32
CA LEU A 50 -12.06 -7.75 14.08
C LEU A 50 -10.86 -8.17 14.92
N ASP A 51 -9.65 -8.18 14.36
CA ASP A 51 -8.42 -8.49 15.10
C ASP A 51 -8.21 -7.52 16.26
N PHE A 52 -8.45 -6.22 16.03
CA PHE A 52 -8.36 -5.22 17.09
C PHE A 52 -9.43 -5.41 18.18
N LEU A 53 -10.68 -5.63 17.79
CA LEU A 53 -11.78 -5.88 18.73
C LEU A 53 -11.57 -7.15 19.55
N LEU A 54 -10.98 -8.20 18.96
CA LEU A 54 -10.65 -9.43 19.65
C LEU A 54 -9.65 -9.23 20.79
N GLU A 55 -8.77 -8.23 20.69
CA GLU A 55 -7.80 -7.89 21.73
C GLU A 55 -8.36 -6.92 22.79
N HIS A 56 -9.37 -6.11 22.42
CA HIS A 56 -9.87 -5.00 23.23
C HIS A 56 -11.30 -5.18 23.75
N SER A 57 -11.91 -6.36 23.59
CA SER A 57 -13.25 -6.65 24.10
C SER A 57 -13.22 -7.74 25.18
N LEU A 58 -14.12 -7.68 26.15
CA LEU A 58 -14.19 -8.66 27.25
C LEU A 58 -15.21 -9.77 27.01
N ASP A 59 -16.36 -9.39 26.45
CA ASP A 59 -17.46 -10.29 26.16
C ASP A 59 -18.12 -9.90 24.85
N LEU A 60 -19.12 -10.69 24.46
CA LEU A 60 -19.80 -10.51 23.18
C LEU A 60 -20.58 -9.19 23.09
N ASP A 61 -21.09 -8.67 24.21
CA ASP A 61 -21.87 -7.43 24.23
C ASP A 61 -20.96 -6.22 24.09
N ASP A 62 -19.84 -6.22 24.83
CA ASP A 62 -18.76 -5.24 24.71
C ASP A 62 -18.17 -5.24 23.30
N PHE A 63 -17.92 -6.43 22.74
CA PHE A 63 -17.46 -6.59 21.36
C PHE A 63 -18.42 -5.95 20.35
N LYS A 64 -19.73 -6.20 20.46
CA LYS A 64 -20.75 -5.61 19.57
C LYS A 64 -20.83 -4.10 19.71
N THR A 65 -20.75 -3.59 20.94
CA THR A 65 -20.78 -2.16 21.23
C THR A 65 -19.59 -1.44 20.60
N LYS A 66 -18.38 -1.98 20.78
CA LYS A 66 -17.15 -1.46 20.18
C LYS A 66 -17.12 -1.63 18.67
N ALA A 67 -17.62 -2.75 18.13
CA ALA A 67 -17.74 -2.94 16.69
C ALA A 67 -18.58 -1.85 16.03
N LYS A 68 -19.73 -1.52 16.63
CA LYS A 68 -20.58 -0.43 16.15
C LYS A 68 -19.86 0.92 16.20
N ALA A 69 -19.11 1.20 17.27
CA ALA A 69 -18.31 2.43 17.40
C ALA A 69 -17.21 2.51 16.33
N LEU A 70 -16.62 1.38 15.94
CA LEU A 70 -15.65 1.28 14.84
C LEU A 70 -16.29 1.16 13.44
N ASN A 71 -17.57 1.54 13.29
CA ASN A 71 -18.32 1.46 12.04
C ASN A 71 -18.34 0.04 11.41
N LEU A 72 -18.44 -0.99 12.24
CA LEU A 72 -18.56 -2.40 11.83
C LEU A 72 -19.89 -2.98 12.29
N ALA A 73 -20.76 -3.30 11.35
CA ALA A 73 -21.93 -4.12 11.61
C ALA A 73 -21.54 -5.60 11.66
N VAL A 74 -22.08 -6.30 12.65
CA VAL A 74 -21.83 -7.72 12.93
C VAL A 74 -23.17 -8.45 13.06
N ASP A 75 -23.29 -9.60 12.41
CA ASP A 75 -24.46 -10.47 12.48
C ASP A 75 -24.02 -11.93 12.65
N PHE A 76 -24.48 -12.57 13.74
CA PHE A 76 -24.19 -13.95 14.11
C PHE A 76 -25.39 -14.89 13.93
N SER A 77 -26.47 -14.44 13.30
CA SER A 77 -27.73 -15.23 13.17
C SER A 77 -27.61 -16.43 12.23
N GLY A 78 -26.68 -16.40 11.28
CA GLY A 78 -26.43 -17.48 10.33
C GLY A 78 -25.32 -18.43 10.77
N LYS A 79 -25.15 -19.53 10.03
CA LYS A 79 -24.03 -20.48 10.21
C LYS A 79 -22.64 -19.81 10.21
N TRP A 80 -22.50 -18.77 9.39
CA TRP A 80 -21.30 -17.97 9.31
C TRP A 80 -21.64 -16.55 9.70
N ALA A 81 -20.89 -15.99 10.65
CA ALA A 81 -20.97 -14.58 10.95
C ALA A 81 -20.82 -13.73 9.68
N THR A 82 -21.54 -12.61 9.62
CA THR A 82 -21.44 -11.67 8.52
C THR A 82 -21.12 -10.27 9.01
N TYR A 83 -20.34 -9.56 8.19
CA TYR A 83 -19.72 -8.29 8.54
C TYR A 83 -19.93 -7.27 7.43
N ARG A 84 -20.18 -6.02 7.84
CA ARG A 84 -20.32 -4.91 6.90
C ARG A 84 -19.74 -3.62 7.48
N LEU A 85 -18.98 -2.90 6.68
CA LEU A 85 -18.51 -1.56 7.03
C LEU A 85 -19.66 -0.56 6.88
N LEU A 86 -19.86 0.25 7.91
CA LEU A 86 -20.92 1.27 7.96
C LEU A 86 -20.45 2.62 7.42
N ASP A 87 -19.13 2.80 7.34
CA ASP A 87 -18.45 3.99 6.82
C ASP A 87 -18.16 3.92 5.31
N ASP A 88 -18.65 2.89 4.61
CA ASP A 88 -18.53 2.74 3.16
C ASP A 88 -19.82 2.25 2.50
N VAL A 89 -19.91 2.43 1.18
CA VAL A 89 -21.00 1.89 0.35
C VAL A 89 -20.77 0.41 0.02
N GLN A 90 -20.93 -0.46 1.00
CA GLN A 90 -20.79 -1.91 0.82
C GLN A 90 -22.13 -2.55 0.36
N LEU A 91 -22.18 -3.01 -0.90
CA LEU A 91 -23.40 -3.61 -1.49
C LEU A 91 -23.81 -4.95 -0.85
N ARG A 92 -22.87 -5.74 -0.34
CA ARG A 92 -23.11 -7.08 0.21
C ARG A 92 -22.28 -7.33 1.46
N ASN A 93 -22.86 -7.99 2.46
CA ASN A 93 -22.12 -8.41 3.64
C ASN A 93 -21.00 -9.41 3.29
N THR A 94 -19.91 -9.34 4.04
CA THR A 94 -18.79 -10.27 3.94
C THR A 94 -18.93 -11.35 5.01
N ARG A 95 -18.94 -12.63 4.60
CA ARG A 95 -18.98 -13.77 5.54
C ARG A 95 -17.61 -13.99 6.19
N GLY A 96 -17.59 -14.29 7.49
CA GLY A 96 -16.38 -14.55 8.29
C GLY A 96 -15.42 -15.56 7.64
N ARG A 97 -15.94 -16.70 7.17
CA ARG A 97 -15.15 -17.74 6.45
C ARG A 97 -14.37 -17.26 5.24
N ASN A 98 -14.78 -16.15 4.63
CA ASN A 98 -14.15 -15.62 3.42
C ASN A 98 -13.06 -14.58 3.74
N LEU A 99 -12.88 -14.22 5.02
CA LEU A 99 -11.85 -13.30 5.51
C LEU A 99 -10.49 -14.01 5.61
N ILE A 100 -10.45 -15.24 6.12
CA ILE A 100 -9.24 -16.06 6.19
C ILE A 100 -9.57 -17.46 5.69
N LYS A 101 -9.08 -17.80 4.49
CA LYS A 101 -9.37 -19.11 3.87
C LYS A 101 -8.75 -20.29 4.62
N SER A 102 -7.60 -20.08 5.27
CA SER A 102 -6.88 -21.10 6.03
C SER A 102 -7.49 -21.37 7.41
N ASP A 103 -8.28 -20.43 7.94
CA ASP A 103 -8.94 -20.55 9.24
C ASP A 103 -10.35 -19.92 9.15
N PRO A 104 -11.32 -20.68 8.62
CA PRO A 104 -12.66 -20.17 8.35
C PRO A 104 -13.48 -19.81 9.60
N GLU A 105 -13.15 -20.40 10.76
CA GLU A 105 -13.93 -20.30 11.99
C GLU A 105 -13.48 -19.14 12.89
N ARG A 106 -12.29 -18.56 12.66
CA ARG A 106 -11.71 -17.50 13.51
C ARG A 106 -12.63 -16.33 13.81
N TYR A 107 -13.48 -15.97 12.86
CA TYR A 107 -14.45 -14.87 13.00
C TYR A 107 -15.88 -15.41 13.01
N ASN A 108 -16.10 -16.55 13.66
CA ASN A 108 -17.43 -17.07 13.94
C ASN A 108 -17.73 -16.95 15.43
N LEU A 109 -19.01 -17.03 15.80
CA LEU A 109 -19.47 -16.76 17.16
C LEU A 109 -18.69 -17.56 18.22
N ASP A 110 -18.64 -18.88 18.06
CA ASP A 110 -18.04 -19.80 19.04
C ASP A 110 -16.54 -19.50 19.27
N TRP A 111 -15.81 -19.20 18.20
CA TRP A 111 -14.38 -18.87 18.30
C TRP A 111 -14.17 -17.53 18.99
N ILE A 112 -14.95 -16.51 18.62
CA ILE A 112 -14.87 -15.19 19.23
C ILE A 112 -15.16 -15.29 20.73
N GLU A 113 -16.27 -15.92 21.13
CA GLU A 113 -16.59 -16.08 22.55
C GLU A 113 -15.50 -16.83 23.33
N ALA A 114 -14.91 -17.88 22.74
CA ALA A 114 -13.82 -18.61 23.37
C ALA A 114 -12.54 -17.77 23.48
N HIS A 115 -12.29 -16.88 22.53
CA HIS A 115 -11.14 -15.98 22.54
C HIS A 115 -11.29 -14.88 23.59
N LEU A 116 -12.44 -14.22 23.63
CA LEU A 116 -12.70 -13.08 24.53
C LEU A 116 -12.59 -13.46 26.01
N LYS A 117 -12.93 -14.71 26.38
CA LYS A 117 -12.75 -15.25 27.74
C LYS A 117 -11.30 -15.23 28.24
N LYS A 118 -10.31 -15.06 27.36
CA LYS A 118 -8.88 -14.98 27.70
C LYS A 118 -8.43 -13.56 28.01
N ASN A 119 -9.21 -12.56 27.61
CA ASN A 119 -8.84 -11.16 27.78
C ASN A 119 -9.01 -10.73 29.23
N THR A 120 -8.09 -9.89 29.68
CA THR A 120 -8.09 -9.29 31.02
C THR A 120 -7.90 -7.79 30.87
N GLY A 121 -8.67 -6.99 31.62
CA GLY A 121 -8.64 -5.52 31.54
C GLY A 121 -9.84 -4.90 30.84
N THR A 122 -10.21 -3.68 31.22
CA THR A 122 -11.36 -2.95 30.67
C THR A 122 -10.88 -1.78 29.83
N PHE A 123 -11.15 -1.81 28.52
CA PHE A 123 -10.98 -0.66 27.63
C PHE A 123 -12.33 0.03 27.45
N SER A 124 -12.39 1.34 27.65
CA SER A 124 -13.61 2.09 27.34
C SER A 124 -13.83 2.14 25.83
N VAL A 125 -15.08 2.32 25.40
CA VAL A 125 -15.41 2.43 23.96
C VAL A 125 -14.64 3.58 23.31
N VAL A 126 -14.47 4.69 24.03
CA VAL A 126 -13.75 5.88 23.55
C VAL A 126 -12.27 5.58 23.33
N ASP A 127 -11.63 4.91 24.30
CA ASP A 127 -10.21 4.56 24.18
C ASP A 127 -9.95 3.62 23.00
N VAL A 128 -10.84 2.64 22.80
CA VAL A 128 -10.76 1.70 21.67
C VAL A 128 -10.87 2.42 20.33
N VAL A 129 -11.76 3.42 20.21
CA VAL A 129 -11.87 4.22 18.97
C VAL A 129 -10.58 5.00 18.74
N ASN A 130 -10.09 5.74 19.73
CA ASN A 130 -8.89 6.56 19.61
C ASN A 130 -7.65 5.72 19.26
N GLN A 131 -7.43 4.62 19.97
CA GLN A 131 -6.31 3.71 19.71
C GLN A 131 -6.40 3.06 18.32
N TYR A 132 -7.61 2.76 17.85
CA TYR A 132 -7.78 2.23 16.50
C TYR A 132 -7.43 3.28 15.44
N GLU A 133 -7.83 4.53 15.62
CA GLU A 133 -7.48 5.63 14.72
C GLU A 133 -5.97 5.88 14.68
N GLU A 134 -5.30 5.91 15.84
CA GLU A 134 -3.84 6.02 15.93
C GLU A 134 -3.12 4.86 15.24
N LYS A 135 -3.63 3.62 15.39
CA LYS A 135 -3.12 2.44 14.68
C LYS A 135 -3.22 2.61 13.17
N ILE A 136 -4.34 3.12 12.67
CA ILE A 136 -4.53 3.35 11.23
C ILE A 136 -3.59 4.44 10.71
N GLU A 137 -3.42 5.54 11.45
CA GLU A 137 -2.52 6.62 11.05
C GLU A 137 -1.05 6.18 11.09
N THR A 138 -0.67 5.35 12.06
CA THR A 138 0.68 4.74 12.13
C THR A 138 0.95 3.86 10.91
N VAL A 139 -0.01 3.01 10.52
CA VAL A 139 0.11 2.16 9.32
C VAL A 139 0.19 3.00 8.04
N LYS A 140 -0.56 4.10 7.99
CA LYS A 140 -0.56 5.03 6.86
C LYS A 140 0.76 5.81 6.74
N ASN A 141 1.39 6.10 7.86
CA ASN A 141 2.69 6.78 7.95
C ASN A 141 3.88 5.80 8.10
N ASP A 142 3.69 4.50 7.83
CA ASP A 142 4.74 3.46 7.88
C ASP A 142 5.67 3.49 6.66
N PHE A 143 6.02 4.68 6.18
CA PHE A 143 7.14 4.91 5.26
C PHE A 143 8.25 5.61 6.04
N ASP A 144 9.47 5.10 5.91
CA ASP A 144 10.61 5.66 6.64
C ASP A 144 11.06 7.00 6.02
N TYR A 145 10.85 7.17 4.71
CA TYR A 145 11.29 8.35 3.97
C TYR A 145 10.28 8.75 2.88
N GLN A 146 9.98 10.05 2.83
CA GLN A 146 9.31 10.69 1.71
C GLN A 146 10.32 11.62 1.02
N VAL A 147 10.59 11.36 -0.25
CA VAL A 147 11.56 12.13 -1.05
C VAL A 147 10.84 12.73 -2.25
N THR A 148 10.91 14.04 -2.42
CA THR A 148 10.43 14.70 -3.64
C THR A 148 11.57 14.76 -4.65
N ILE A 149 11.33 14.27 -5.87
CA ILE A 149 12.28 14.35 -6.98
C ILE A 149 11.70 15.19 -8.12
N GLU A 150 12.60 15.91 -8.81
CA GLU A 150 12.26 16.74 -9.96
C GLU A 150 12.39 15.96 -11.28
N PRO A 151 11.72 16.39 -12.37
CA PRO A 151 11.76 15.71 -13.66
C PRO A 151 13.15 15.45 -14.21
N TRP A 152 14.13 16.33 -13.96
CA TRP A 152 15.50 16.16 -14.45
C TRP A 152 16.26 15.03 -13.76
N GLN A 153 15.82 14.60 -12.56
CA GLN A 153 16.39 13.46 -11.85
C GLN A 153 15.88 12.12 -12.40
N ILE A 154 14.91 12.14 -13.31
CA ILE A 154 14.33 10.95 -13.92
C ILE A 154 15.06 10.65 -15.22
N ASP A 155 15.64 9.46 -15.32
CA ASP A 155 16.26 8.96 -16.54
C ASP A 155 15.19 8.63 -17.58
N HIS A 156 14.23 7.76 -17.23
CA HIS A 156 13.04 7.53 -18.04
C HIS A 156 11.86 6.94 -17.25
N VAL A 157 10.66 7.11 -17.80
CA VAL A 157 9.40 6.61 -17.23
C VAL A 157 8.94 5.37 -17.97
N THR A 158 8.50 4.36 -17.22
CA THR A 158 7.84 3.17 -17.77
C THR A 158 6.45 3.01 -17.18
N ALA A 159 5.62 2.18 -17.81
CA ALA A 159 4.32 1.82 -17.25
C ALA A 159 4.40 1.21 -15.83
N LYS A 160 5.55 0.64 -15.45
CA LYS A 160 5.75 -0.06 -14.17
C LYS A 160 6.38 0.81 -13.09
N GLY A 161 7.00 1.94 -13.44
CA GLY A 161 7.80 2.73 -12.49
C GLY A 161 8.74 3.72 -13.17
N LEU A 162 9.54 4.38 -12.34
CA LEU A 162 10.52 5.39 -12.70
C LEU A 162 11.93 4.82 -12.66
N TYR A 163 12.75 5.17 -13.63
CA TYR A 163 14.20 5.05 -13.55
C TYR A 163 14.76 6.38 -13.09
N VAL A 164 15.42 6.41 -11.93
CA VAL A 164 15.88 7.62 -11.25
C VAL A 164 17.40 7.64 -11.25
N ASN A 165 17.98 8.75 -11.69
CA ASN A 165 19.42 9.00 -11.62
C ASN A 165 19.82 9.22 -10.17
N VAL A 166 20.84 8.50 -9.72
CA VAL A 166 21.39 8.61 -8.37
C VAL A 166 22.91 8.68 -8.41
N ASP A 167 23.43 9.56 -7.55
CA ASP A 167 24.85 9.70 -7.30
C ASP A 167 25.21 8.93 -6.04
N PHE A 168 26.22 8.08 -6.12
CA PHE A 168 26.69 7.26 -5.01
C PHE A 168 28.19 7.49 -4.78
N GLY A 169 28.51 8.15 -3.66
CA GLY A 169 29.89 8.53 -3.36
C GLY A 169 30.46 9.57 -4.34
N ILE A 170 31.79 9.63 -4.45
CA ILE A 170 32.49 10.72 -5.14
C ILE A 170 32.44 10.59 -6.68
N ALA A 171 32.18 9.39 -7.22
CA ALA A 171 32.32 9.13 -8.65
C ALA A 171 31.41 8.03 -9.23
N GLN A 172 30.47 7.46 -8.47
CA GLN A 172 29.61 6.41 -9.01
C GLN A 172 28.25 7.02 -9.35
N HIS A 173 27.96 7.07 -10.65
CA HIS A 173 26.69 7.54 -11.17
C HIS A 173 25.93 6.34 -11.72
N GLY A 174 24.64 6.26 -11.43
CA GLY A 174 23.84 5.18 -11.96
C GLY A 174 22.35 5.43 -11.82
N VAL A 175 21.60 4.39 -12.14
CA VAL A 175 20.16 4.45 -12.23
C VAL A 175 19.55 3.37 -11.34
N ILE A 176 18.50 3.73 -10.61
CA ILE A 176 17.68 2.78 -9.85
C ILE A 176 16.26 2.75 -10.38
N PHE A 177 15.61 1.59 -10.24
CA PHE A 177 14.19 1.46 -10.57
C PHE A 177 13.31 1.62 -9.32
N ILE A 178 12.38 2.56 -9.38
CA ILE A 178 11.33 2.77 -8.37
C ILE A 178 9.99 2.33 -8.96
N GLY A 179 9.35 1.34 -8.34
CA GLY A 179 8.03 0.88 -8.78
C GLY A 179 6.96 1.96 -8.64
N ALA A 180 6.05 2.05 -9.60
CA ALA A 180 4.99 3.07 -9.66
C ALA A 180 4.11 3.10 -8.39
N TYR A 181 3.99 1.96 -7.69
CA TYR A 181 3.26 1.85 -6.43
C TYR A 181 3.91 2.57 -5.24
N LYS A 182 5.12 3.12 -5.43
CA LYS A 182 5.87 3.93 -4.45
C LYS A 182 5.97 5.39 -4.88
N THR A 183 5.25 5.83 -5.90
CA THR A 183 5.42 7.15 -6.51
C THR A 183 4.10 7.87 -6.68
N ASP A 184 4.01 9.16 -6.36
CA ASP A 184 2.88 10.02 -6.73
C ASP A 184 3.37 11.22 -7.55
N LEU A 185 2.73 11.47 -8.70
CA LEU A 185 2.95 12.66 -9.52
C LEU A 185 2.19 13.85 -8.90
N LEU A 186 2.90 14.96 -8.70
CA LEU A 186 2.39 16.21 -8.17
C LEU A 186 1.91 17.14 -9.30
N GLU A 187 1.10 18.13 -8.96
CA GLU A 187 0.52 19.08 -9.93
C GLU A 187 1.59 19.95 -10.62
N ASP A 188 2.72 20.16 -9.97
CA ASP A 188 3.89 20.90 -10.46
C ASP A 188 4.81 20.06 -11.38
N GLY A 189 4.52 18.77 -11.57
CA GLY A 189 5.31 17.85 -12.37
C GLY A 189 6.36 17.05 -11.60
N ASN A 190 6.54 17.32 -10.31
CA ASN A 190 7.47 16.59 -9.44
C ASN A 190 6.88 15.24 -9.01
N TYR A 191 7.71 14.34 -8.50
CA TYR A 191 7.28 13.05 -7.95
C TYR A 191 7.62 12.91 -6.48
N ASN A 192 6.65 12.51 -5.65
CA ASN A 192 6.91 12.02 -4.31
C ASN A 192 7.20 10.52 -4.35
N LEU A 193 8.35 10.12 -3.80
CA LEU A 193 8.75 8.74 -3.58
C LEU A 193 8.52 8.36 -2.11
N TYR A 194 7.89 7.21 -1.88
CA TYR A 194 7.64 6.65 -0.56
C TYR A 194 8.47 5.38 -0.38
N LEU A 195 9.52 5.48 0.44
CA LEU A 195 10.56 4.48 0.55
C LEU A 195 10.69 3.99 1.99
N LYS A 196 11.03 2.71 2.16
CA LYS A 196 11.28 2.08 3.46
C LYS A 196 12.76 1.82 3.70
N THR A 197 13.19 1.81 4.95
CA THR A 197 14.54 1.46 5.43
C THR A 197 14.96 0.07 4.94
N ASN A 198 14.01 -0.87 4.87
CA ASN A 198 14.26 -2.24 4.40
C ASN A 198 14.04 -2.42 2.89
N ASP A 199 13.82 -1.35 2.13
CA ASP A 199 13.72 -1.47 0.68
C ASP A 199 15.07 -1.78 0.05
N TYR A 200 15.04 -2.66 -0.95
CA TYR A 200 16.20 -2.98 -1.78
C TYR A 200 15.97 -2.49 -3.21
N PHE A 201 16.96 -1.79 -3.74
CA PHE A 201 16.96 -1.24 -5.09
C PHE A 201 18.12 -1.84 -5.86
N TYR A 202 17.84 -2.23 -7.10
CA TYR A 202 18.89 -2.65 -8.00
C TYR A 202 19.52 -1.42 -8.66
N PHE A 203 20.79 -1.17 -8.35
CA PHE A 203 21.59 -0.09 -8.90
C PHE A 203 22.28 -0.56 -10.19
N MET A 204 22.11 0.23 -11.24
CA MET A 204 22.74 0.05 -12.54
C MET A 204 23.78 1.15 -12.74
N ASP A 205 25.06 0.77 -12.65
CA ASP A 205 26.18 1.71 -12.78
C ASP A 205 26.38 2.11 -14.25
N THR A 206 26.52 3.41 -14.50
CA THR A 206 26.83 3.95 -15.83
C THR A 206 28.21 3.55 -16.34
N ALA A 207 29.18 3.27 -15.44
CA ALA A 207 30.51 2.80 -15.79
C ALA A 207 30.54 1.35 -16.28
N GLY A 208 29.47 0.57 -16.02
CA GLY A 208 29.29 -0.76 -16.57
C GLY A 208 28.69 -1.79 -15.61
N ALA A 209 28.13 -2.85 -16.18
CA ALA A 209 27.36 -3.85 -15.44
C ALA A 209 28.12 -4.61 -14.34
N ALA A 210 29.46 -4.59 -14.38
CA ALA A 210 30.30 -5.22 -13.35
C ALA A 210 30.11 -4.61 -11.96
N ASN A 211 29.65 -3.36 -11.88
CA ASN A 211 29.41 -2.64 -10.63
C ASN A 211 27.93 -2.66 -10.20
N ASN A 212 27.05 -3.30 -10.97
CA ASN A 212 25.63 -3.39 -10.63
C ASN A 212 25.42 -4.22 -9.37
N ARG A 213 24.54 -3.76 -8.48
CA ARG A 213 24.31 -4.40 -7.19
C ARG A 213 22.98 -4.00 -6.57
N TYR A 214 22.53 -4.80 -5.61
CA TYR A 214 21.43 -4.40 -4.74
C TYR A 214 21.94 -3.46 -3.66
N MET A 215 21.20 -2.38 -3.41
CA MET A 215 21.47 -1.39 -2.36
C MET A 215 20.23 -1.20 -1.50
N MET A 216 20.43 -0.98 -0.20
CA MET A 216 19.33 -0.69 0.71
C MET A 216 18.93 0.79 0.63
N GLY A 217 17.67 1.10 0.94
CA GLY A 217 17.14 2.47 0.97
C GLY A 217 18.03 3.48 1.71
N PRO A 218 18.50 3.20 2.95
CA PRO A 218 19.37 4.11 3.69
C PRO A 218 20.70 4.41 2.99
N THR A 219 21.18 3.50 2.14
CA THR A 219 22.41 3.69 1.37
C THR A 219 22.22 4.67 0.21
N LEU A 220 21.00 4.80 -0.32
CA LEU A 220 20.65 5.72 -1.41
C LEU A 220 20.27 7.12 -0.94
N MET A 221 19.93 7.27 0.34
CA MET A 221 19.45 8.52 0.93
C MET A 221 20.55 9.31 1.66
N ARG A 222 21.80 8.85 1.57
CA ARG A 222 22.98 9.45 2.20
C ARG A 222 23.81 10.23 1.21
#